data_AF-A0A9E1MZQ7-F1
#
_entry.id   AF-A0A9E1MZQ7-F1
#
_cell.length_a   1.000
_cell.length_b   1.000
_cell.length_c   1.000
_cell.angle_alpha   90.00
_cell.angle_beta   90.00
_cell.angle_gamma   90.00
#
_symmetry.space_group_name_H-M   'P 1'
#
loop_
_entity.id
_entity.type
_entity.pdbx_description
1 polymer ?
#
loop_
_entity_poly.entity_id
_entity_poly.type
_entity_poly.pdbx_seq_one_letter_code
_entity_poly.pdbx_strand_id
1 'polypeptide(L)'
;MRFSWFGISLIAVVLACSQWDTFAARLPDVQGLAPGAPVIMAGIHISTVQDVRIDGAEAAVTFSVRRRDHKVKLHEDACAAVLPVDKEPTLFIFGGQDGELAPGEKIPACEITPDDMRALGEYLGEMAGAFGEGLFSGCAGRQVTSPRPPPIMLRPVQPPPVHPPVTPSTPTAASPAPKIRRSTICDAIRVEVQSVDSLSRLLTMGGPPAHRVWLVIHNDNDIAVELPSVTDATFGAADRNIYSVDIFPDINFDDWFMPMTIPARSRLETSVKLKSRGAPVIGFIEIQEVSPKNRPFKTCTITMAAPI
;
A
#
# COMPACT_ATOMS: atom_id res chain seq x y z
N MET A 1 15.71 -55.88 63.62
CA MET A 1 14.61 -55.30 62.82
C MET A 1 14.98 -53.87 62.48
N ARG A 2 15.36 -53.61 61.23
CA ARG A 2 15.68 -52.26 60.72
C ARG A 2 14.79 -52.03 59.49
N PHE A 3 13.77 -51.20 59.65
CA PHE A 3 12.96 -50.69 58.55
C PHE A 3 13.68 -49.48 57.97
N SER A 4 14.19 -49.61 56.75
CA SER A 4 14.79 -48.50 55.99
C SER A 4 13.68 -47.84 55.17
N TRP A 5 13.43 -46.57 55.47
CA TRP A 5 12.41 -45.73 54.87
C TRP A 5 13.11 -44.45 54.40
N PHE A 6 13.44 -44.38 53.11
CA PHE A 6 13.84 -43.19 52.35
C PHE A 6 13.61 -43.58 50.89
N GLY A 7 12.84 -42.89 50.05
CA GLY A 7 12.47 -41.49 50.04
C GLY A 7 12.49 -41.08 48.57
N ILE A 8 11.56 -41.62 47.77
CA ILE A 8 11.42 -41.23 46.36
C ILE A 8 10.67 -39.91 46.35
N SER A 9 11.43 -38.82 46.39
CA SER A 9 10.92 -37.46 46.22
C SER A 9 10.56 -37.29 44.75
N LEU A 10 9.28 -37.51 44.45
CA LEU A 10 8.66 -37.28 43.16
C LEU A 10 8.61 -35.75 42.92
N ILE A 11 9.68 -35.18 42.38
CA ILE A 11 9.67 -33.80 41.88
C ILE A 11 8.84 -33.82 40.59
N ALA A 12 7.54 -33.63 40.74
CA ALA A 12 6.65 -33.26 39.65
C ALA A 12 7.05 -31.83 39.22
N VAL A 13 7.98 -31.73 38.27
CA VAL A 13 8.23 -30.51 37.51
C VAL A 13 6.94 -30.25 36.74
N VAL A 14 6.10 -29.38 37.29
CA VAL A 14 4.97 -28.78 36.58
C VAL A 14 5.60 -27.94 35.48
N LEU A 15 5.76 -28.54 34.29
CA LEU A 15 5.90 -27.85 33.01
C LEU A 15 4.63 -27.03 32.82
N ALA A 16 4.55 -25.90 33.51
CA ALA A 16 3.60 -24.86 33.21
C ALA A 16 3.88 -24.47 31.76
N CYS A 17 3.01 -24.90 30.84
CA CYS A 17 3.04 -24.56 29.43
C CYS A 17 3.29 -23.05 29.30
N SER A 18 4.53 -22.66 29.02
CA SER A 18 4.88 -21.28 28.77
C SER A 18 4.10 -20.88 27.53
N GLN A 19 3.12 -19.98 27.72
CA GLN A 19 2.23 -19.43 26.70
C GLN A 19 2.94 -18.51 25.68
N TRP A 20 4.25 -18.68 25.52
CA TRP A 20 5.16 -17.84 24.78
C TRP A 20 6.07 -18.73 23.94
N ASP A 21 6.14 -18.43 22.66
CA ASP A 21 7.11 -19.02 21.74
C ASP A 21 8.31 -18.09 21.68
N THR A 22 9.50 -18.63 21.95
CA THR A 22 10.75 -17.87 21.94
C THR A 22 11.41 -18.02 20.58
N PHE A 23 11.85 -16.89 20.01
CA PHE A 23 12.54 -16.81 18.73
C PHE A 23 13.88 -16.11 18.92
N ALA A 24 14.82 -16.43 18.04
CA ALA A 24 16.12 -15.78 17.98
C ALA A 24 16.34 -15.19 16.59
N ALA A 25 16.86 -13.98 16.51
CA ALA A 25 17.32 -13.37 15.27
C ALA A 25 18.85 -13.25 15.27
N ARG A 26 19.47 -13.44 14.09
CA ARG A 26 20.90 -13.20 13.88
C ARG A 26 21.10 -11.98 13.02
N LEU A 27 21.78 -10.98 13.57
CA LEU A 27 21.93 -9.66 12.97
C LEU A 27 23.41 -9.29 12.89
N PRO A 28 23.91 -8.80 11.74
CA PRO A 28 25.31 -8.37 11.63
C PRO A 28 25.59 -7.09 12.42
N ASP A 29 24.57 -6.25 12.62
CA ASP A 29 24.63 -5.03 13.43
C ASP A 29 23.30 -4.85 14.16
N VAL A 30 23.37 -4.41 15.42
CA VAL A 30 22.21 -4.15 16.29
C VAL A 30 21.95 -2.67 16.53
N GLN A 31 22.81 -1.75 16.07
CA GLN A 31 22.57 -0.30 16.12
C GLN A 31 22.09 0.23 17.49
N GLY A 32 22.59 -0.33 18.60
CA GLY A 32 22.19 0.05 19.95
C GLY A 32 20.89 -0.58 20.46
N LEU A 33 20.34 -1.59 19.76
CA LEU A 33 19.24 -2.42 20.27
C LEU A 33 19.63 -3.04 21.61
N ALA A 34 18.74 -2.93 22.59
CA ALA A 34 18.95 -3.39 23.96
C ALA A 34 17.73 -4.17 24.46
N PRO A 35 17.88 -4.97 25.53
CA PRO A 35 16.74 -5.57 26.21
C PRO A 35 15.68 -4.52 26.57
N GLY A 36 14.42 -4.84 26.30
CA GLY A 36 13.28 -3.93 26.45
C GLY A 36 12.89 -3.18 25.17
N ALA A 37 13.74 -3.17 24.14
CA ALA A 37 13.42 -2.55 22.85
C ALA A 37 12.17 -3.19 22.22
N PRO A 38 11.33 -2.42 21.51
CA PRO A 38 10.12 -2.94 20.89
C PRO A 38 10.44 -3.90 19.75
N VAL A 39 9.58 -4.90 19.58
CA VAL A 39 9.55 -5.82 18.43
C VAL A 39 8.26 -5.58 17.67
N ILE A 40 8.40 -5.20 16.39
CA ILE A 40 7.30 -4.84 15.51
C ILE A 40 7.21 -5.84 14.35
N MET A 41 5.99 -6.26 14.02
CA MET A 41 5.69 -7.01 12.80
C MET A 41 4.45 -6.41 12.15
N ALA A 42 4.52 -6.15 10.84
CA ALA A 42 3.43 -5.52 10.08
C ALA A 42 2.88 -4.23 10.73
N GLY A 43 3.77 -3.41 11.31
CA GLY A 43 3.41 -2.16 11.99
C GLY A 43 2.80 -2.33 13.39
N ILE A 44 2.64 -3.56 13.89
CA ILE A 44 2.05 -3.86 15.18
C ILE A 44 3.15 -4.27 16.18
N HIS A 45 3.11 -3.71 17.38
CA HIS A 45 3.98 -4.13 18.48
C HIS A 45 3.56 -5.52 18.98
N ILE A 46 4.41 -6.53 18.79
CA ILE A 46 4.11 -7.92 19.14
C ILE A 46 4.79 -8.41 20.42
N SER A 47 5.94 -7.83 20.78
CA SER A 47 6.72 -8.20 21.97
C SER A 47 7.85 -7.20 22.21
N THR A 48 8.66 -7.44 23.24
CA THR A 48 9.92 -6.73 23.47
C THR A 48 11.12 -7.67 23.37
N VAL A 49 12.27 -7.10 23.02
CA VAL A 49 13.56 -7.78 23.02
C VAL A 49 13.89 -8.21 24.45
N GLN A 50 14.19 -9.49 24.64
CA GLN A 50 14.52 -10.06 25.95
C GLN A 50 16.02 -10.04 26.22
N ASP A 51 16.82 -10.34 25.20
CA ASP A 51 18.26 -10.46 25.34
C ASP A 51 18.96 -10.10 24.03
N VAL A 52 20.13 -9.49 24.13
CA VAL A 52 21.01 -9.16 23.00
C VAL A 52 22.41 -9.60 23.37
N ARG A 53 22.95 -10.58 22.66
CA ARG A 53 24.29 -11.11 22.88
C ARG A 53 25.10 -11.06 21.60
N ILE A 54 26.37 -10.70 21.71
CA ILE A 54 27.30 -10.80 20.58
C ILE A 54 27.86 -12.23 20.57
N ASP A 55 27.64 -12.96 19.47
CA ASP A 55 28.10 -14.32 19.23
C ASP A 55 29.00 -14.32 17.97
N GLY A 56 30.31 -14.10 18.19
CA GLY A 56 31.26 -13.95 17.10
C GLY A 56 31.14 -12.61 16.38
N ALA A 57 30.85 -12.66 15.08
CA ALA A 57 30.70 -11.47 14.22
C ALA A 57 29.25 -10.98 14.11
N GLU A 58 28.30 -11.67 14.74
CA GLU A 58 26.88 -11.38 14.69
C GLU A 58 26.33 -11.17 16.10
N ALA A 59 25.22 -10.47 16.21
CA ALA A 59 24.42 -10.40 17.41
C ALA A 59 23.26 -11.41 17.34
N ALA A 60 23.10 -12.20 18.40
CA ALA A 60 21.94 -13.02 18.67
C ALA A 60 20.94 -12.23 19.53
N VAL A 61 19.77 -11.95 18.97
CA VAL A 61 18.69 -11.22 19.63
C VAL A 61 17.56 -12.19 19.95
N THR A 62 17.17 -12.27 21.23
CA THR A 62 16.09 -13.16 21.68
C THR A 62 14.85 -12.34 21.99
N PHE A 63 13.68 -12.81 21.55
CA PHE A 63 12.39 -12.23 21.88
C PHE A 63 11.33 -13.35 21.99
N SER A 64 10.16 -13.05 22.55
CA SER A 64 9.10 -14.05 22.68
C SER A 64 7.75 -13.52 22.26
N VAL A 65 6.98 -14.34 21.56
CA VAL A 65 5.69 -13.99 20.98
C VAL A 65 4.60 -14.84 21.65
N ARG A 66 3.52 -14.21 22.12
CA ARG A 66 2.50 -14.87 22.96
C ARG A 66 1.54 -15.77 22.17
N ARG A 67 1.71 -17.10 22.24
CA ARG A 67 0.97 -18.10 21.45
C ARG A 67 -0.58 -17.94 21.41
N ARG A 68 -1.21 -17.44 22.47
CA ARG A 68 -2.69 -17.28 22.53
C ARG A 68 -3.24 -16.07 21.77
N ASP A 69 -2.41 -15.07 21.49
CA ASP A 69 -2.88 -13.81 20.94
C ASP A 69 -2.77 -13.78 19.39
N HIS A 70 -2.24 -14.84 18.75
CA HIS A 70 -1.66 -14.68 17.42
C HIS A 70 -2.22 -15.63 16.36
N LYS A 71 -2.87 -15.03 15.35
CA LYS A 71 -2.83 -15.50 13.96
C LYS A 71 -1.48 -15.21 13.29
N VAL A 72 -0.54 -14.61 14.02
CA VAL A 72 0.79 -14.24 13.54
C VAL A 72 1.62 -15.52 13.45
N LYS A 73 1.87 -15.96 12.22
CA LYS A 73 2.77 -17.07 11.91
C LYS A 73 4.09 -16.50 11.42
N LEU A 74 5.18 -17.01 11.96
CA LEU A 74 6.50 -16.81 11.39
C LEU A 74 6.76 -17.96 10.43
N HIS A 75 7.27 -17.62 9.26
CA HIS A 75 7.57 -18.55 8.19
C HIS A 75 9.09 -18.75 8.08
N GLU A 76 9.51 -19.81 7.38
CA GLU A 76 10.93 -20.17 7.26
C GLU A 76 11.74 -19.10 6.51
N ASP A 77 11.08 -18.36 5.62
CA ASP A 77 11.61 -17.23 4.87
C ASP A 77 11.49 -15.88 5.62
N ALA A 78 11.12 -15.90 6.90
CA ALA A 78 11.11 -14.69 7.72
C ALA A 78 12.51 -14.07 7.83
N CYS A 79 12.58 -12.74 7.96
CA CYS A 79 13.84 -12.04 8.20
C CYS A 79 13.67 -10.93 9.24
N ALA A 80 14.78 -10.50 9.85
CA ALA A 80 14.79 -9.47 10.88
C ALA A 80 15.70 -8.29 10.51
N ALA A 81 15.32 -7.09 10.92
CA ALA A 81 16.13 -5.88 10.74
C ALA A 81 16.00 -4.96 11.96
N VAL A 82 17.05 -4.18 12.26
CA VAL A 82 16.97 -3.09 13.24
C VAL A 82 16.77 -1.78 12.49
N LEU A 83 15.71 -1.06 12.85
CA LEU A 83 15.40 0.25 12.28
C LEU A 83 15.06 1.24 13.40
N PRO A 84 15.40 2.53 13.25
CA PRO A 84 15.03 3.55 14.22
C PRO A 84 13.56 3.95 14.06
N VAL A 85 12.79 3.93 15.14
CA VAL A 85 11.43 4.50 15.25
C VAL A 85 11.47 5.56 16.33
N ASP A 86 11.12 6.80 16.01
CA ASP A 86 11.20 7.93 16.95
C ASP A 86 12.57 8.09 17.65
N LYS A 87 13.65 7.74 16.93
CA LYS A 87 15.05 7.72 17.39
C LYS A 87 15.38 6.58 18.37
N GLU A 88 14.47 5.63 18.57
CA GLU A 88 14.71 4.42 19.38
C GLU A 88 14.98 3.21 18.47
N PRO A 89 16.06 2.43 18.70
CA PRO A 89 16.30 1.20 17.97
C PRO A 89 15.19 0.19 18.19
N THR A 90 14.59 -0.29 17.10
CA THR A 90 13.44 -1.18 17.11
C THR A 90 13.73 -2.43 16.27
N LEU A 91 13.35 -3.61 16.76
CA LEU A 91 13.48 -4.85 16.01
C LEU A 91 12.24 -5.03 15.12
N PHE A 92 12.44 -5.01 13.81
CA PHE A 92 11.40 -5.34 12.84
C PHE A 92 11.53 -6.80 12.41
N ILE A 93 10.40 -7.50 12.42
CA ILE A 93 10.29 -8.86 11.91
C ILE A 93 9.39 -8.84 10.66
N PHE A 94 9.91 -9.39 9.57
CA PHE A 94 9.17 -9.65 8.34
C PHE A 94 8.78 -11.13 8.36
N GLY A 95 7.47 -11.41 8.43
CA GLY A 95 6.97 -12.74 8.81
C GLY A 95 7.19 -13.86 7.79
N GLY A 96 7.50 -13.54 6.53
CA GLY A 96 7.60 -14.51 5.43
C GLY A 96 6.24 -15.09 5.01
N GLN A 97 6.26 -16.08 4.12
CA GLN A 97 5.06 -16.77 3.60
C GLN A 97 5.20 -18.29 3.50
N ASP A 98 6.42 -18.83 3.49
CA ASP A 98 6.70 -20.22 3.14
C ASP A 98 7.13 -21.05 4.36
N GLY A 99 6.44 -22.18 4.59
CA GLY A 99 6.70 -23.05 5.75
C GLY A 99 6.29 -22.40 7.08
N GLU A 100 6.36 -23.10 8.20
CA GLU A 100 6.13 -22.50 9.53
C GLU A 100 7.43 -22.63 10.32
N LEU A 101 8.00 -21.50 10.73
CA LEU A 101 9.25 -21.46 11.45
C LEU A 101 9.07 -22.09 12.83
N ALA A 102 9.87 -23.10 13.15
CA ALA A 102 9.75 -23.78 14.43
C ALA A 102 10.26 -22.87 15.56
N PRO A 103 9.63 -22.90 16.76
CA PRO A 103 10.14 -22.16 17.92
C PRO A 103 11.61 -22.50 18.22
N GLY A 104 12.43 -21.49 18.44
CA GLY A 104 13.88 -21.63 18.67
C GLY A 104 14.72 -21.65 17.39
N GLU A 105 14.13 -21.71 16.21
CA GLU A 105 14.86 -21.49 14.95
C GLU A 105 15.29 -20.02 14.83
N LYS A 106 16.37 -19.82 14.06
CA LYS A 106 17.03 -18.53 13.94
C LYS A 106 16.53 -17.80 12.71
N ILE A 107 15.98 -16.62 12.93
CA ILE A 107 15.56 -15.70 11.88
C ILE A 107 16.81 -14.99 11.34
N PRO A 108 17.12 -15.10 10.04
CA PRO A 108 18.25 -14.40 9.43
C PRO A 108 18.02 -12.89 9.37
N ALA A 109 19.11 -12.13 9.20
CA ALA A 109 19.02 -10.70 8.89
C ALA A 109 18.40 -10.49 7.50
N CYS A 110 17.59 -9.44 7.35
CA CYS A 110 17.10 -9.05 6.03
C CYS A 110 18.25 -8.51 5.17
N GLU A 111 18.31 -8.94 3.92
CA GLU A 111 19.14 -8.28 2.90
C GLU A 111 18.41 -7.03 2.43
N ILE A 112 18.71 -5.89 3.06
CA ILE A 112 18.11 -4.59 2.70
C ILE A 112 19.03 -3.89 1.70
N THR A 113 18.53 -3.68 0.48
CA THR A 113 19.26 -2.88 -0.52
C THR A 113 19.05 -1.37 -0.29
N PRO A 114 19.92 -0.50 -0.82
CA PRO A 114 19.72 0.95 -0.74
C PRO A 114 18.37 1.42 -1.32
N ASP A 115 17.87 0.73 -2.35
CA ASP A 115 16.56 1.03 -2.94
C ASP A 115 15.42 0.63 -2.01
N ASP A 116 15.56 -0.48 -1.27
CA ASP A 116 14.59 -0.87 -0.25
C ASP A 116 14.50 0.13 0.90
N MET A 117 15.64 0.71 1.31
CA MET A 117 15.63 1.77 2.32
C MET A 117 14.93 3.03 1.83
N ARG A 118 15.06 3.35 0.54
CA ARG A 118 14.33 4.48 -0.06
C ARG A 118 12.83 4.20 -0.06
N ALA A 119 12.41 3.03 -0.54
CA ALA A 119 11.01 2.62 -0.58
C ALA A 119 10.39 2.56 0.83
N LEU A 120 11.14 2.07 1.83
CA LEU A 120 10.70 2.05 3.21
C LEU A 120 10.59 3.47 3.80
N GLY A 121 11.52 4.36 3.46
CA GLY A 121 11.48 5.76 3.85
C GLY A 121 10.29 6.50 3.26
N GLU A 122 9.99 6.27 1.98
CA GLU A 122 8.79 6.79 1.30
C GLU A 122 7.51 6.27 1.96
N TYR A 123 7.43 4.95 2.19
CA TYR A 123 6.29 4.33 2.87
C TYR A 123 6.07 4.88 4.28
N LEU A 124 7.12 4.97 5.10
CA LEU A 124 7.01 5.52 6.46
C LEU A 124 6.69 7.02 6.44
N GLY A 125 7.20 7.76 5.46
CA GLY A 125 6.89 9.17 5.23
C GLY A 125 5.42 9.39 4.87
N GLU A 126 4.89 8.58 3.96
CA GLU A 126 3.46 8.58 3.60
C GLU A 126 2.58 8.21 4.80
N MET A 127 2.95 7.16 5.55
CA MET A 127 2.20 6.74 6.73
C MET A 127 2.17 7.86 7.78
N ALA A 128 3.32 8.47 8.09
CA ALA A 128 3.40 9.60 9.01
C ALA A 128 2.59 10.81 8.51
N GLY A 129 2.60 11.08 7.21
CA GLY A 129 1.78 12.10 6.56
C GLY A 129 0.28 11.82 6.73
N ALA A 130 -0.18 10.61 6.43
CA ALA A 130 -1.58 10.20 6.52
C ALA A 130 -2.09 10.24 7.98
N PHE A 131 -1.27 9.84 8.96
CA PHE A 131 -1.61 9.99 10.38
C PHE A 131 -1.66 11.47 10.80
N GLY A 132 -0.75 12.32 10.29
CA GLY A 132 -0.76 13.76 10.50
C GLY A 132 -2.01 14.43 9.92
N GLU A 133 -2.42 14.06 8.71
CA GLU A 133 -3.62 14.64 8.10
C GLU A 133 -4.91 14.13 8.75
N GLY A 134 -4.95 12.86 9.20
CA GLY A 134 -6.10 12.26 9.88
C GLY A 134 -6.35 12.74 11.32
N LEU A 135 -5.29 13.03 12.09
CA LEU A 135 -5.43 13.49 13.49
C LEU A 135 -5.74 14.98 13.63
N PHE A 136 -5.36 15.80 12.64
CA PHE A 136 -5.55 17.26 12.70
C PHE A 136 -6.73 17.76 11.85
N SER A 137 -7.27 16.96 10.93
CA SER A 137 -8.49 17.31 10.18
C SER A 137 -9.79 17.22 11.01
N GLY A 138 -9.78 16.55 12.18
CA GLY A 138 -10.94 16.43 13.08
C GLY A 138 -11.14 17.57 14.09
N CYS A 139 -10.18 18.50 14.23
CA CYS A 139 -10.18 19.54 15.27
C CYS A 139 -9.79 20.94 14.75
N ALA A 140 -10.13 21.30 13.51
CA ALA A 140 -9.89 22.64 12.98
C ALA A 140 -11.12 23.57 13.12
N GLY A 141 -11.49 23.85 14.37
CA GLY A 141 -12.35 24.99 14.75
C GLY A 141 -11.55 26.16 15.34
N ARG A 142 -10.24 26.26 15.09
CA ARG A 142 -9.40 27.32 15.65
C ARG A 142 -8.40 27.82 14.62
N GLN A 143 -8.66 29.02 14.11
CA GLN A 143 -7.78 29.79 13.24
C GLN A 143 -6.40 29.95 13.89
N VAL A 144 -5.38 29.32 13.32
CA VAL A 144 -3.99 29.74 13.49
C VAL A 144 -3.77 30.87 12.49
N THR A 145 -3.70 32.10 12.99
CA THR A 145 -3.34 33.26 12.17
C THR A 145 -1.86 33.18 11.79
N SER A 146 -1.60 32.70 10.58
CA SER A 146 -0.26 32.77 9.98
C SER A 146 0.14 34.23 9.70
N PRO A 147 1.42 34.60 9.85
CA PRO A 147 1.89 35.96 9.56
C PRO A 147 1.66 36.33 8.10
N ARG A 148 1.05 37.51 7.90
CA ARG A 148 0.71 38.08 6.60
C ARG A 148 1.98 38.24 5.73
N PRO A 149 2.05 37.64 4.53
CA PRO A 149 3.12 37.96 3.58
C PRO A 149 3.02 39.42 3.12
N PRO A 150 4.15 40.06 2.77
CA PRO A 150 4.16 41.44 2.29
C PRO A 150 3.34 41.60 1.01
N PRO A 151 2.80 42.80 0.75
CA PRO A 151 1.96 43.05 -0.42
C PRO A 151 2.74 42.83 -1.72
N ILE A 152 2.27 41.89 -2.53
CA ILE A 152 2.68 41.76 -3.93
C ILE A 152 2.12 42.96 -4.68
N MET A 153 3.01 43.80 -5.23
CA MET A 153 2.63 44.90 -6.12
C MET A 153 2.00 44.31 -7.40
N LEU A 154 0.68 44.47 -7.53
CA LEU A 154 -0.06 44.10 -8.73
C LEU A 154 0.42 44.95 -9.91
N ARG A 155 0.89 44.28 -10.97
CA ARG A 155 1.15 44.93 -12.26
C ARG A 155 -0.14 45.53 -12.82
N PRO A 156 -0.08 46.68 -13.53
CA PRO A 156 -1.22 47.24 -14.23
C PRO A 156 -1.81 46.24 -15.24
N VAL A 157 -3.12 46.00 -15.14
CA VAL A 157 -3.90 45.21 -16.09
C VAL A 157 -3.91 45.93 -17.44
N GLN A 158 -3.32 45.30 -18.46
CA GLN A 158 -3.43 45.75 -19.85
C GLN A 158 -4.86 45.48 -20.35
N PRO A 159 -5.55 46.46 -20.96
CA PRO A 159 -6.86 46.23 -21.56
C PRO A 159 -6.74 45.27 -22.76
N PRO A 160 -7.75 44.41 -23.00
CA PRO A 160 -7.73 43.48 -24.12
C PRO A 160 -7.76 44.23 -25.47
N PRO A 161 -7.13 43.67 -26.51
CA PRO A 161 -7.14 44.25 -27.85
C PRO A 161 -8.57 44.28 -28.41
N VAL A 162 -8.94 45.45 -28.96
CA VAL A 162 -10.20 45.66 -29.70
C VAL A 162 -10.11 44.89 -31.02
N HIS A 163 -10.93 43.86 -31.18
CA HIS A 163 -11.06 43.15 -32.46
C HIS A 163 -11.87 43.98 -33.48
N PRO A 164 -11.48 43.98 -34.77
CA PRO A 164 -12.23 44.65 -35.82
C PRO A 164 -13.57 43.93 -36.12
N PRO A 165 -14.55 44.65 -36.71
CA PRO A 165 -15.87 44.11 -37.00
C PRO A 165 -15.80 42.95 -38.00
N VAL A 166 -16.41 41.83 -37.60
CA VAL A 166 -16.61 40.64 -38.43
C VAL A 166 -17.59 40.97 -39.54
N THR A 167 -17.18 40.76 -40.79
CA THR A 167 -18.04 40.86 -41.98
C THR A 167 -18.97 39.64 -42.07
N PRO A 168 -20.25 39.82 -42.46
CA PRO A 168 -21.20 38.73 -42.59
C PRO A 168 -20.82 37.83 -43.78
N SER A 169 -20.49 36.57 -43.48
CA SER A 169 -20.22 35.54 -44.47
C SER A 169 -21.53 34.90 -44.95
N THR A 170 -21.62 34.76 -46.28
CA THR A 170 -22.67 34.14 -47.08
C THR A 170 -23.07 32.73 -46.60
N PRO A 171 -24.37 32.36 -46.59
CA PRO A 171 -24.80 31.03 -46.18
C PRO A 171 -24.31 29.97 -47.18
N THR A 172 -23.35 29.15 -46.74
CA THR A 172 -22.88 27.97 -47.48
C THR A 172 -23.80 26.79 -47.19
N ALA A 173 -24.07 26.02 -48.25
CA ALA A 173 -25.02 24.92 -48.33
C ALA A 173 -24.96 23.93 -47.15
N ALA A 174 -26.14 23.48 -46.75
CA ALA A 174 -26.39 22.56 -45.66
C ALA A 174 -25.54 21.28 -45.77
N SER A 175 -24.55 21.18 -44.90
CA SER A 175 -23.85 19.93 -44.62
C SER A 175 -24.84 18.95 -43.97
N PRO A 176 -24.90 17.66 -44.40
CA PRO A 176 -25.78 16.69 -43.77
C PRO A 176 -25.45 16.60 -42.28
N ALA A 177 -26.49 16.76 -41.45
CA ALA A 177 -26.36 16.75 -40.00
C ALA A 177 -25.54 15.53 -39.55
N PRO A 178 -24.50 15.71 -38.72
CA PRO A 178 -23.75 14.59 -38.20
C PRO A 178 -24.73 13.67 -37.48
N LYS A 179 -24.80 12.40 -37.90
CA LYS A 179 -25.52 11.37 -37.15
C LYS A 179 -24.92 11.38 -35.75
N ILE A 180 -25.67 11.90 -34.79
CA ILE A 180 -25.31 11.89 -33.38
C ILE A 180 -25.22 10.41 -33.00
N ARG A 181 -24.02 9.83 -33.07
CA ARG A 181 -23.74 8.59 -32.37
C ARG A 181 -24.04 8.92 -30.92
N ARG A 182 -25.08 8.31 -30.36
CA ARG A 182 -25.32 8.34 -28.93
C ARG A 182 -24.12 7.61 -28.33
N SER A 183 -23.08 8.36 -27.95
CA SER A 183 -21.97 7.82 -27.21
C SER A 183 -22.57 7.13 -25.99
N THR A 184 -22.18 5.89 -25.77
CA THR A 184 -22.52 5.24 -24.52
C THR A 184 -21.81 6.02 -23.41
N ILE A 185 -22.35 5.99 -22.20
CA ILE A 185 -21.76 6.65 -21.03
C ILE A 185 -20.30 6.22 -20.81
N CYS A 186 -19.95 5.06 -21.35
CA CYS A 186 -18.69 4.35 -21.15
C CYS A 186 -17.66 4.74 -22.21
N ASP A 187 -18.10 5.24 -23.37
CA ASP A 187 -17.21 5.78 -24.41
C ASP A 187 -16.50 7.06 -23.94
N ALA A 188 -17.03 7.71 -22.90
CA ALA A 188 -16.50 8.94 -22.32
C ALA A 188 -15.76 8.73 -20.99
N ILE A 189 -15.58 7.48 -20.56
CA ILE A 189 -14.64 7.15 -19.49
C ILE A 189 -13.32 6.72 -20.13
N ARG A 190 -12.21 7.32 -19.67
CA ARG A 190 -10.87 6.95 -20.11
C ARG A 190 -10.01 6.67 -18.88
N VAL A 191 -9.24 5.59 -18.91
CA VAL A 191 -8.30 5.10 -17.91
C VAL A 191 -6.93 5.11 -18.58
N GLU A 192 -5.99 5.84 -18.00
CA GLU A 192 -4.62 5.95 -18.48
C GLU A 192 -3.68 5.37 -17.43
N VAL A 193 -2.71 4.56 -17.86
CA VAL A 193 -1.63 4.10 -16.99
C VAL A 193 -0.59 5.22 -16.93
N GLN A 194 -0.38 5.78 -15.75
CA GLN A 194 0.56 6.87 -15.54
C GLN A 194 1.98 6.35 -15.28
N SER A 195 2.11 5.37 -14.39
CA SER A 195 3.39 4.73 -14.06
C SER A 195 3.16 3.33 -13.50
N VAL A 196 4.24 2.53 -13.52
CA VAL A 196 4.28 1.20 -12.93
C VAL A 196 5.52 1.15 -12.04
N ASP A 197 5.29 1.18 -10.73
CA ASP A 197 6.35 1.16 -9.73
C ASP A 197 6.56 -0.27 -9.24
N SER A 198 7.81 -0.66 -9.03
CA SER A 198 8.12 -1.94 -8.39
C SER A 198 8.01 -1.77 -6.88
N LEU A 199 7.20 -2.60 -6.22
CA LEU A 199 7.13 -2.62 -4.77
C LEU A 199 8.25 -3.52 -4.24
N SER A 200 9.05 -2.97 -3.32
CA SER A 200 10.08 -3.74 -2.61
C SER A 200 9.48 -4.98 -1.95
N ARG A 201 10.21 -6.11 -2.01
CA ARG A 201 9.77 -7.39 -1.40
C ARG A 201 9.54 -7.30 0.11
N LEU A 202 10.17 -6.33 0.77
CA LEU A 202 9.96 -6.04 2.19
C LEU A 202 8.53 -5.55 2.46
N LEU A 203 7.91 -4.83 1.54
CA LEU A 203 6.52 -4.37 1.65
C LEU A 203 5.52 -5.48 1.32
N THR A 204 5.92 -6.53 0.60
CA THR A 204 5.06 -7.67 0.27
C THR A 204 5.13 -8.80 1.30
N MET A 205 5.77 -8.58 2.45
CA MET A 205 5.99 -9.59 3.50
C MET A 205 6.58 -10.90 2.95
N GLY A 206 7.58 -10.81 2.06
CA GLY A 206 8.21 -11.99 1.44
C GLY A 206 7.46 -12.57 0.24
N GLY A 207 6.28 -12.03 -0.10
CA GLY A 207 5.52 -12.46 -1.27
C GLY A 207 6.21 -12.19 -2.60
N PRO A 208 5.69 -12.78 -3.70
CA PRO A 208 6.20 -12.54 -5.05
C PRO A 208 6.27 -11.04 -5.34
N PRO A 209 7.21 -10.59 -6.19
CA PRO A 209 7.32 -9.18 -6.55
C PRO A 209 5.95 -8.65 -6.98
N ALA A 210 5.58 -7.53 -6.38
CA ALA A 210 4.35 -6.82 -6.69
C ALA A 210 4.70 -5.50 -7.37
N HIS A 211 3.79 -5.05 -8.20
CA HIS A 211 3.93 -3.78 -8.90
C HIS A 211 2.70 -2.92 -8.60
N ARG A 212 2.94 -1.66 -8.29
CA ARG A 212 1.88 -0.65 -8.15
C ARG A 212 1.70 0.01 -9.50
N VAL A 213 0.50 -0.10 -10.06
CA VAL A 213 0.13 0.57 -11.31
C VAL A 213 -0.69 1.80 -10.94
N TRP A 214 -0.15 2.98 -11.24
CA TRP A 214 -0.86 4.24 -11.07
C TRP A 214 -1.75 4.50 -12.28
N LEU A 215 -3.00 4.82 -12.00
CA LEU A 215 -4.06 5.00 -12.97
C LEU A 215 -4.62 6.42 -12.84
N VAL A 216 -4.86 7.03 -13.99
CA VAL A 216 -5.64 8.27 -14.09
C VAL A 216 -6.95 7.94 -14.79
N ILE A 217 -8.07 8.17 -14.11
CA ILE A 217 -9.40 7.94 -14.65
C ILE A 217 -10.07 9.29 -14.95
N HIS A 218 -10.36 9.51 -16.21
CA HIS A 218 -11.09 10.65 -16.74
C HIS A 218 -12.56 10.29 -16.93
N ASN A 219 -13.44 11.11 -16.38
CA ASN A 219 -14.86 11.08 -16.69
C ASN A 219 -15.23 12.32 -17.50
N ASP A 220 -15.23 12.17 -18.83
CA ASP A 220 -15.60 13.23 -19.76
C ASP A 220 -17.13 13.33 -19.93
N ASN A 221 -17.94 12.61 -19.14
CA ASN A 221 -19.38 12.77 -19.14
C ASN A 221 -19.85 13.95 -18.29
N ASP A 222 -21.08 14.39 -18.54
CA ASP A 222 -21.82 15.35 -17.70
C ASP A 222 -22.48 14.68 -16.46
N ILE A 223 -22.23 13.39 -16.23
CA ILE A 223 -22.80 12.62 -15.12
C ILE A 223 -21.70 11.89 -14.37
N ALA A 224 -21.89 11.75 -13.06
CA ALA A 224 -21.02 10.92 -12.25
C ALA A 224 -21.21 9.43 -12.59
N VAL A 225 -20.12 8.68 -12.54
CA VAL A 225 -20.06 7.26 -12.85
C VAL A 225 -19.53 6.51 -11.64
N GLU A 226 -20.14 5.37 -11.34
CA GLU A 226 -19.69 4.44 -10.32
C GLU A 226 -18.88 3.35 -11.00
N LEU A 227 -17.63 3.20 -10.56
CA LEU A 227 -16.80 2.07 -10.89
C LEU A 227 -16.93 1.01 -9.79
N PRO A 228 -16.99 -0.28 -10.14
CA PRO A 228 -16.91 -1.35 -9.16
C PRO A 228 -15.51 -1.41 -8.54
N SER A 229 -15.19 -2.43 -7.75
CA SER A 229 -13.86 -2.54 -7.15
C SER A 229 -12.82 -3.03 -8.15
N VAL A 230 -11.52 -2.86 -7.85
CA VAL A 230 -10.46 -3.40 -8.73
C VAL A 230 -10.54 -4.92 -8.92
N THR A 231 -11.17 -5.67 -8.02
CA THR A 231 -11.32 -7.13 -8.20
C THR A 231 -12.23 -7.49 -9.38
N ASP A 232 -13.07 -6.54 -9.78
CA ASP A 232 -13.99 -6.66 -10.91
C ASP A 232 -13.33 -6.15 -12.21
N ALA A 233 -12.09 -5.65 -12.12
CA ALA A 233 -11.28 -5.23 -13.24
C ALA A 233 -10.26 -6.31 -13.64
N THR A 234 -10.07 -6.47 -14.93
CA THR A 234 -9.06 -7.37 -15.52
C THR A 234 -7.93 -6.54 -16.10
N PHE A 235 -6.71 -6.85 -15.69
CA PHE A 235 -5.48 -6.26 -16.23
C PHE A 235 -4.77 -7.33 -17.04
N GLY A 236 -4.29 -6.99 -18.24
CA GLY A 236 -3.51 -7.93 -19.02
C GLY A 236 -2.54 -7.28 -19.98
N ALA A 237 -1.61 -8.07 -20.48
CA ALA A 237 -0.63 -7.66 -21.46
C ALA A 237 -1.21 -7.70 -22.88
N ALA A 238 -0.48 -7.15 -23.86
CA ALA A 238 -0.91 -7.10 -25.25
C ALA A 238 -1.11 -8.49 -25.88
N ASP A 239 -0.42 -9.52 -25.35
CA ASP A 239 -0.56 -10.93 -25.75
C ASP A 239 -1.73 -11.65 -25.05
N ARG A 240 -2.54 -10.92 -24.28
CA ARG A 240 -3.68 -11.41 -23.47
C ARG A 240 -3.31 -12.22 -22.24
N ASN A 241 -2.05 -12.21 -21.80
CA ASN A 241 -1.72 -12.72 -20.48
C ASN A 241 -2.37 -11.84 -19.40
N ILE A 242 -3.12 -12.46 -18.50
CA ILE A 242 -3.86 -11.76 -17.43
C ILE A 242 -2.96 -11.67 -16.19
N TYR A 243 -2.89 -10.47 -15.61
CA TYR A 243 -2.22 -10.24 -14.34
C TYR A 243 -3.18 -10.50 -13.18
N SER A 244 -2.69 -11.15 -12.12
CA SER A 244 -3.46 -11.28 -10.89
C SER A 244 -3.42 -9.95 -10.15
N VAL A 245 -4.60 -9.37 -9.92
CA VAL A 245 -4.79 -8.28 -8.97
C VAL A 245 -4.67 -8.86 -7.56
N ASP A 246 -4.01 -8.15 -6.65
CA ASP A 246 -3.99 -8.51 -5.25
C ASP A 246 -4.64 -7.43 -4.39
N ILE A 247 -5.53 -7.86 -3.50
CA ILE A 247 -6.14 -6.99 -2.50
C ILE A 247 -5.27 -7.11 -1.25
N PHE A 248 -4.29 -6.23 -1.12
CA PHE A 248 -3.56 -6.14 0.14
C PHE A 248 -4.39 -5.32 1.14
N PRO A 249 -4.54 -5.76 2.40
CA PRO A 249 -5.14 -4.95 3.47
C PRO A 249 -4.21 -3.83 3.95
N ASP A 250 -3.21 -3.44 3.16
CA ASP A 250 -2.35 -2.31 3.50
C ASP A 250 -3.19 -1.04 3.57
N ILE A 251 -2.93 -0.23 4.59
CA ILE A 251 -3.72 0.93 5.01
C ILE A 251 -3.54 2.13 4.05
N ASN A 252 -3.19 1.89 2.79
CA ASN A 252 -2.98 2.98 1.82
C ASN A 252 -4.30 3.30 1.11
N PHE A 253 -4.85 4.48 1.39
CA PHE A 253 -6.21 4.89 0.99
C PHE A 253 -6.35 5.17 -0.52
N ASP A 254 -5.24 5.20 -1.25
CA ASP A 254 -5.20 5.49 -2.69
C ASP A 254 -5.42 4.24 -3.57
N ASP A 255 -5.44 3.05 -2.96
CA ASP A 255 -5.68 1.79 -3.66
C ASP A 255 -7.17 1.68 -4.03
N TRP A 256 -7.47 1.34 -5.29
CA TRP A 256 -8.84 1.15 -5.76
C TRP A 256 -9.46 -0.18 -5.29
N PHE A 257 -9.60 -0.42 -3.98
CA PHE A 257 -10.11 -1.70 -3.46
C PHE A 257 -11.62 -1.72 -3.16
N MET A 258 -12.29 -0.57 -3.24
CA MET A 258 -13.75 -0.45 -3.08
C MET A 258 -14.38 0.20 -4.32
N PRO A 259 -15.69 -0.01 -4.54
CA PRO A 259 -16.43 0.78 -5.51
C PRO A 259 -16.25 2.27 -5.25
N MET A 260 -16.10 3.05 -6.32
CA MET A 260 -15.84 4.48 -6.22
C MET A 260 -16.67 5.27 -7.20
N THR A 261 -17.09 6.47 -6.79
CA THR A 261 -17.81 7.40 -7.65
C THR A 261 -16.85 8.43 -8.24
N ILE A 262 -16.77 8.48 -9.56
CA ILE A 262 -16.04 9.50 -10.30
C ILE A 262 -17.02 10.63 -10.65
N PRO A 263 -16.82 11.86 -10.17
CA PRO A 263 -17.66 13.00 -10.52
C PRO A 263 -17.75 13.26 -12.02
N ALA A 264 -18.77 14.02 -12.45
CA ALA A 264 -18.86 14.49 -13.83
C ALA A 264 -17.69 15.43 -14.16
N ARG A 265 -17.16 15.36 -15.38
CA ARG A 265 -16.09 16.24 -15.87
C ARG A 265 -14.88 16.29 -14.95
N SER A 266 -14.52 15.17 -14.33
CA SER A 266 -13.43 15.10 -13.37
C SER A 266 -12.33 14.15 -13.81
N ARG A 267 -11.19 14.31 -13.16
CA ARG A 267 -10.05 13.41 -13.19
C ARG A 267 -9.84 12.87 -11.79
N LEU A 268 -9.57 11.57 -11.70
CA LEU A 268 -9.28 10.87 -10.47
C LEU A 268 -7.96 10.13 -10.65
N GLU A 269 -7.10 10.21 -9.64
CA GLU A 269 -5.86 9.43 -9.58
C GLU A 269 -6.05 8.32 -8.55
N THR A 270 -5.63 7.12 -8.89
CA THR A 270 -5.72 5.94 -8.01
C THR A 270 -4.65 4.94 -8.41
N SER A 271 -4.48 3.88 -7.63
CA SER A 271 -3.54 2.82 -7.98
C SER A 271 -4.08 1.44 -7.69
N VAL A 272 -3.46 0.45 -8.32
CA VAL A 272 -3.77 -0.97 -8.16
C VAL A 272 -2.49 -1.77 -7.99
N LYS A 273 -2.53 -2.83 -7.20
CA LYS A 273 -1.39 -3.73 -6.99
C LYS A 273 -1.56 -4.99 -7.84
N LEU A 274 -0.55 -5.29 -8.65
CA LEU A 274 -0.50 -6.47 -9.50
C LEU A 274 0.63 -7.39 -9.07
N LYS A 275 0.34 -8.69 -8.97
CA LYS A 275 1.36 -9.74 -8.80
C LYS A 275 1.94 -10.11 -10.16
N SER A 276 3.25 -9.93 -10.33
CA SER A 276 3.94 -10.33 -11.55
C SER A 276 5.41 -10.64 -11.26
N ARG A 277 5.97 -11.65 -11.93
CA ARG A 277 7.40 -12.02 -11.76
C ARG A 277 8.37 -10.97 -12.32
N GLY A 278 7.89 -10.01 -13.10
CA GLY A 278 8.63 -8.87 -13.61
C GLY A 278 7.70 -7.69 -13.91
N ALA A 279 8.29 -6.54 -14.24
CA ALA A 279 7.55 -5.30 -14.50
C ALA A 279 6.42 -5.54 -15.53
N PRO A 280 5.14 -5.41 -15.13
CA PRO A 280 4.03 -5.72 -16.00
C PRO A 280 3.93 -4.66 -17.09
N VAL A 281 3.89 -5.12 -18.33
CA VAL A 281 3.52 -4.27 -19.47
C VAL A 281 2.01 -4.41 -19.62
N ILE A 282 1.27 -3.39 -19.18
CA ILE A 282 -0.19 -3.38 -19.30
C ILE A 282 -0.52 -3.07 -20.76
N GLY A 283 -1.16 -4.02 -21.45
CA GLY A 283 -1.64 -3.83 -22.82
C GLY A 283 -3.14 -3.51 -22.86
N PHE A 284 -3.90 -3.99 -21.87
CA PHE A 284 -5.30 -3.63 -21.72
C PHE A 284 -5.78 -3.61 -20.26
N ILE A 285 -6.83 -2.84 -20.04
CA ILE A 285 -7.60 -2.80 -18.81
C ILE A 285 -9.07 -3.00 -19.19
N GLU A 286 -9.74 -3.94 -18.55
CA GLU A 286 -11.18 -4.17 -18.71
C GLU A 286 -11.87 -3.96 -17.36
N ILE A 287 -12.84 -3.06 -17.30
CA ILE A 287 -13.65 -2.80 -16.11
C ILE A 287 -15.08 -3.15 -16.46
N GLN A 288 -15.65 -4.16 -15.79
CA GLN A 288 -17.01 -4.59 -16.00
C GLN A 288 -17.99 -3.79 -15.11
N GLU A 289 -19.29 -3.96 -15.32
CA GLU A 289 -20.34 -3.44 -14.44
C GLU A 289 -20.33 -1.93 -14.13
N VAL A 290 -19.71 -1.11 -14.99
CA VAL A 290 -19.66 0.34 -14.79
C VAL A 290 -21.04 0.94 -14.98
N SER A 291 -21.49 1.73 -14.00
CA SER A 291 -22.85 2.26 -14.01
C SER A 291 -22.91 3.78 -13.76
N PRO A 292 -23.77 4.52 -14.47
CA PRO A 292 -24.02 5.92 -14.16
C PRO A 292 -24.84 6.03 -12.87
N LYS A 293 -24.46 6.97 -12.00
CA LYS A 293 -25.13 7.16 -10.71
C LYS A 293 -26.63 7.44 -10.81
N ASN A 294 -27.07 8.07 -11.91
CA ASN A 294 -28.49 8.37 -12.15
C ASN A 294 -29.28 7.24 -12.84
N ARG A 295 -28.60 6.16 -13.28
CA ARG A 295 -29.22 4.98 -13.89
C ARG A 295 -28.43 3.71 -13.52
N PRO A 296 -28.43 3.29 -12.24
CA PRO A 296 -27.59 2.20 -11.75
C PRO A 296 -27.83 0.85 -12.44
N PHE A 297 -29.04 0.64 -13.01
CA PHE A 297 -29.37 -0.59 -13.74
C PHE A 297 -28.86 -0.63 -15.19
N LYS A 298 -28.13 0.40 -15.65
CA LYS A 298 -27.47 0.40 -16.95
C LYS A 298 -25.98 0.21 -16.75
N THR A 299 -25.54 -1.03 -16.76
CA THR A 299 -24.12 -1.38 -16.70
C THR A 299 -23.49 -1.42 -18.09
N CYS A 300 -22.18 -1.30 -18.14
CA CYS A 300 -21.38 -1.51 -19.33
C CYS A 300 -19.98 -2.00 -18.98
N THR A 301 -19.26 -2.44 -20.00
CA THR A 301 -17.84 -2.78 -19.90
C THR A 301 -17.01 -1.67 -20.54
N ILE A 302 -16.01 -1.19 -19.82
CA ILE A 302 -14.96 -0.33 -20.35
C ILE A 302 -13.79 -1.24 -20.72
N THR A 303 -13.40 -1.26 -21.98
CA THR A 303 -12.18 -1.94 -22.43
C THR A 303 -11.26 -0.90 -23.03
N MET A 304 -10.03 -0.84 -22.53
CA MET A 304 -9.05 0.13 -22.98
C MET A 304 -7.75 -0.54 -23.36
N ALA A 305 -7.20 -0.13 -24.49
CA ALA A 305 -5.80 -0.39 -24.79
C ALA A 305 -4.97 0.57 -23.95
N ALA A 306 -4.05 0.04 -23.15
CA ALA A 306 -3.06 0.86 -22.47
C ALA A 306 -1.98 1.22 -23.52
N PRO A 307 -1.81 2.51 -23.86
CA PRO A 307 -0.77 2.90 -24.80
C PRO A 307 0.61 2.60 -24.17
N ILE A 308 1.45 1.92 -24.95
CA ILE A 308 2.86 1.61 -24.62
C ILE A 308 3.70 2.86 -24.86
#